data_AF-A0A969PH47-F1
#
_entry.id   AF-A0A969PH47-F1
#
_cell.length_a   1.000
_cell.length_b   1.000
_cell.length_c   1.000
_cell.angle_alpha   90.00
_cell.angle_beta   90.00
_cell.angle_gamma   90.00
#
_symmetry.space_group_name_H-M   'P 1'
#
loop_
_entity.id
_entity.type
_entity.pdbx_description
1 polymer ?
#
loop_
_entity_poly.entity_id
_entity_poly.type
_entity_poly.pdbx_seq_one_letter_code
_entity_poly.pdbx_strand_id
1 'polypeptide(L)'
;MPDDAEGQGADDITLRERELILKEREVALKEQEIKEKLNLEKRNLWFSSPLLIGVFSAIFGLLGTGIGAGLQGYSNFHLEKQKFDSNFQLERQKFEFSLIQKALEIKDRNEAAKQLLFLVNSGIIQSFVITISNSLVSLKSQPEPFSRELVRVKPGTYNSVEHVITDFGSLRQDGWFRIEFEGRKGWVFNDTWSIEEKSSSCP
;
A
#
# COMPACT_ATOMS: atom_id res chain seq x y z
N MET A 1 109.79 -5.66 -37.40
CA MET A 1 108.68 -4.70 -37.34
C MET A 1 107.44 -5.39 -37.88
N PRO A 2 106.58 -5.86 -36.97
CA PRO A 2 105.14 -5.81 -37.22
C PRO A 2 104.31 -5.36 -35.99
N ASP A 3 103.18 -4.72 -36.30
CA ASP A 3 101.82 -4.87 -35.78
C ASP A 3 101.53 -4.89 -34.26
N ASP A 4 101.02 -3.77 -33.75
CA ASP A 4 100.23 -3.65 -32.51
C ASP A 4 99.31 -2.40 -32.56
N ALA A 5 98.16 -2.46 -33.25
CA ALA A 5 97.20 -1.33 -33.30
C ALA A 5 95.72 -1.70 -33.53
N GLU A 6 95.25 -2.85 -33.02
CA GLU A 6 93.84 -3.29 -33.20
C GLU A 6 93.07 -3.59 -31.89
N GLY A 7 93.51 -3.06 -30.74
CA GLY A 7 92.92 -3.40 -29.43
C GLY A 7 91.95 -2.41 -28.76
N GLN A 8 91.87 -1.14 -29.18
CA GLN A 8 91.21 -0.09 -28.37
C GLN A 8 89.75 0.24 -28.75
N GLY A 9 89.24 -0.24 -29.90
CA GLY A 9 87.89 0.07 -30.36
C GLY A 9 86.79 -0.81 -29.76
N ALA A 10 87.11 -2.04 -29.35
CA ALA A 10 86.12 -3.00 -28.85
C ALA A 10 85.63 -2.66 -27.43
N ASP A 11 86.52 -2.15 -26.57
CA ASP A 11 86.17 -1.87 -25.17
C ASP A 11 85.22 -0.66 -25.02
N ASP A 12 85.38 0.40 -25.82
CA ASP A 12 84.51 1.59 -25.77
C ASP A 12 83.05 1.28 -26.17
N ILE A 13 82.86 0.36 -27.12
CA ILE A 13 81.54 -0.07 -27.56
C ILE A 13 80.82 -0.80 -26.43
N THR A 14 81.51 -1.69 -25.69
CA THR A 14 80.90 -2.44 -24.59
C THR A 14 80.53 -1.56 -23.38
N LEU A 15 81.25 -0.45 -23.16
CA LEU A 15 80.93 0.51 -22.10
C LEU A 15 79.66 1.29 -22.40
N ARG A 16 79.49 1.77 -23.65
CA ARG A 16 78.28 2.50 -24.06
C ARG A 16 77.02 1.66 -24.00
N GLU A 17 77.10 0.37 -24.34
CA GLU A 17 75.96 -0.54 -24.23
C GLU A 17 75.51 -0.72 -22.77
N ARG A 18 76.46 -0.80 -21.83
CA ARG A 18 76.13 -0.89 -20.39
C ARG A 18 75.48 0.38 -19.86
N GLU A 19 75.93 1.55 -20.30
CA GLU A 19 75.31 2.83 -19.90
C GLU A 19 73.88 2.98 -20.43
N LEU A 20 73.60 2.54 -21.66
CA LEU A 20 72.26 2.55 -22.23
C LEU A 20 71.31 1.64 -21.45
N ILE A 21 71.76 0.43 -21.12
CA ILE A 21 70.96 -0.52 -20.33
C ILE A 21 70.65 0.03 -18.93
N LEU A 22 71.60 0.76 -18.31
CA LEU A 22 71.35 1.40 -17.00
C LEU A 22 70.34 2.54 -17.12
N LYS A 23 70.42 3.37 -18.16
CA LYS A 23 69.45 4.45 -18.41
C LYS A 23 68.05 3.93 -18.69
N GLU A 24 67.93 2.86 -19.47
CA GLU A 24 66.62 2.23 -19.74
C GLU A 24 65.98 1.69 -18.45
N ARG A 25 66.77 1.09 -17.56
CA ARG A 25 66.28 0.62 -16.26
C ARG A 25 65.87 1.77 -15.34
N GLU A 26 66.60 2.87 -15.34
CA GLU A 26 66.26 4.04 -14.53
C GLU A 26 64.95 4.70 -14.99
N VAL A 27 64.72 4.78 -16.31
CA VAL A 27 63.46 5.30 -16.87
C VAL A 27 62.29 4.39 -16.51
N ALA A 28 62.45 3.08 -16.67
CA ALA A 28 61.40 2.11 -16.32
C ALA A 28 60.99 2.19 -14.84
N LEU A 29 61.94 2.43 -13.93
CA LEU A 29 61.64 2.61 -12.50
C LEU A 29 60.90 3.93 -12.21
N LYS A 30 61.28 5.04 -12.86
CA LYS A 30 60.59 6.33 -12.71
C LYS A 30 59.15 6.26 -13.23
N GLU A 31 58.92 5.53 -14.33
CA GLU A 31 57.57 5.33 -14.86
C GLU A 31 56.69 4.52 -13.89
N GLN A 32 57.25 3.50 -13.23
CA GLN A 32 56.53 2.74 -12.20
C GLN A 32 56.20 3.63 -10.99
N GLU A 33 57.14 4.43 -10.52
CA GLU A 33 56.93 5.33 -9.36
C GLU A 33 55.84 6.38 -9.65
N ILE A 34 55.84 6.97 -10.85
CA ILE A 34 54.81 7.94 -11.27
C ILE A 34 53.43 7.27 -11.34
N LYS A 35 53.36 6.04 -11.85
CA LYS A 35 52.11 5.29 -11.96
C LYS A 35 51.54 4.92 -10.59
N GLU A 36 52.39 4.60 -9.62
CA GLU A 36 51.98 4.34 -8.24
C GLU A 36 51.50 5.62 -7.52
N LYS A 37 52.20 6.75 -7.69
CA LYS A 37 51.78 8.05 -7.13
C LYS A 37 50.41 8.50 -7.65
N LEU A 38 50.15 8.31 -8.95
CA LEU A 38 48.90 8.69 -9.58
C LEU A 38 47.71 7.82 -9.12
N ASN A 39 47.97 6.54 -8.81
CA ASN A 39 46.95 5.63 -8.28
C ASN A 39 46.58 5.93 -6.81
N LEU A 40 47.54 6.37 -6.00
CA LEU A 40 47.28 6.79 -4.61
C LEU A 40 46.46 8.08 -4.56
N GLU A 41 46.78 9.05 -5.43
CA GLU A 41 46.06 10.33 -5.49
C GLU A 41 44.61 10.16 -5.95
N LYS A 42 44.35 9.28 -6.94
CA LYS A 42 42.99 8.95 -7.39
C LYS A 42 42.12 8.31 -6.30
N ARG A 43 42.68 7.48 -5.43
CA ARG A 43 41.93 6.86 -4.32
C ARG A 43 41.62 7.85 -3.20
N ASN A 44 42.51 8.81 -2.93
CA ASN A 44 42.28 9.83 -1.91
C ASN A 44 41.24 10.87 -2.37
N LEU A 45 41.28 11.30 -3.64
CA LEU A 45 40.34 12.27 -4.20
C LEU A 45 38.87 11.82 -4.15
N TRP A 46 38.60 10.51 -4.20
CA TRP A 46 37.23 9.98 -4.14
C TRP A 46 36.63 10.00 -2.73
N PHE A 47 37.45 9.88 -1.67
CA PHE A 47 36.97 9.85 -0.29
C PHE A 47 37.18 11.16 0.49
N SER A 48 38.04 12.06 0.04
CA SER A 48 38.44 13.24 0.82
C SER A 48 37.88 14.57 0.34
N SER A 49 37.00 14.60 -0.67
CA SER A 49 36.37 15.86 -1.11
C SER A 49 35.14 16.17 -0.24
N PRO A 50 35.19 17.19 0.63
CA PRO A 50 34.07 17.56 1.51
C PRO A 50 32.81 17.92 0.71
N LEU A 51 33.01 18.36 -0.54
CA LEU A 51 31.94 18.72 -1.47
C LEU A 51 31.16 17.49 -1.95
N LEU A 52 31.84 16.36 -2.22
CA LEU A 52 31.16 15.10 -2.57
C LEU A 52 30.37 14.53 -1.39
N ILE A 53 30.95 14.56 -0.18
CA ILE A 53 30.27 14.10 1.04
C ILE A 53 29.00 14.93 1.29
N GLY A 54 29.07 16.25 1.09
CA GLY A 54 27.91 17.15 1.20
C GLY A 54 26.81 16.87 0.18
N VAL A 55 27.15 16.54 -1.07
CA VAL A 55 26.16 16.19 -2.10
C VAL A 55 25.48 14.86 -1.79
N PHE A 56 26.24 13.84 -1.38
CA PHE A 56 25.66 12.55 -1.00
C PHE A 56 24.78 12.68 0.25
N SER A 57 25.19 13.44 1.27
CA SER A 57 24.38 13.63 2.46
C SER A 57 23.07 14.37 2.17
N ALA A 58 23.07 15.35 1.26
CA ALA A 58 21.85 16.04 0.83
C ALA A 58 20.87 15.11 0.10
N ILE A 59 21.38 14.22 -0.76
CA ILE A 59 20.55 13.23 -1.49
C ILE A 59 19.94 12.22 -0.51
N PHE A 60 20.75 11.67 0.40
CA PHE A 60 20.26 10.73 1.42
C PHE A 60 19.30 11.41 2.41
N GLY A 61 19.53 12.68 2.75
CA GLY A 61 18.62 13.50 3.56
C GLY A 61 17.24 13.62 2.91
N LEU A 62 17.19 13.98 1.62
CA LEU A 62 15.94 14.10 0.85
C LEU A 62 15.21 12.76 0.68
N LEU A 63 15.94 11.66 0.42
CA LEU A 63 15.36 10.32 0.35
C LEU A 63 14.80 9.87 1.71
N GLY A 64 15.48 10.21 2.81
CA GLY A 64 15.01 9.94 4.17
C GLY A 64 13.67 10.63 4.49
N THR A 65 13.50 11.90 4.10
CA THR A 65 12.24 12.62 4.29
C THR A 65 11.11 12.06 3.41
N GLY A 66 11.42 11.62 2.19
CA GLY A 66 10.42 11.05 1.27
C GLY A 66 9.80 9.73 1.77
N ILE A 67 10.61 8.84 2.35
CA ILE A 67 10.13 7.55 2.88
C ILE A 67 9.28 7.77 4.15
N GLY A 68 9.65 8.73 5.00
CA GLY A 68 8.88 9.08 6.20
C GLY A 68 7.48 9.61 5.88
N ALA A 69 7.37 10.49 4.87
CA ALA A 69 6.08 11.02 4.42
C ALA A 69 5.18 9.95 3.76
N GLY A 70 5.77 9.01 3.02
CA GLY A 70 5.04 7.91 2.38
C GLY A 70 4.39 6.95 3.38
N LEU A 71 5.09 6.59 4.47
CA LEU A 71 4.57 5.71 5.52
C LEU A 71 3.43 6.37 6.31
N GLN A 72 3.52 7.68 6.58
CA GLN A 72 2.43 8.44 7.20
C GLN A 72 1.22 8.61 6.27
N GLY A 73 1.45 8.74 4.96
CA GLY A 73 0.41 8.78 3.95
C GLY A 73 -0.41 7.49 3.85
N TYR A 74 0.23 6.32 3.96
CA TYR A 74 -0.44 5.02 3.86
C TYR A 74 -1.48 4.80 4.98
N SER A 75 -1.14 5.19 6.21
CA SER A 75 -2.05 5.05 7.36
C SER A 75 -3.22 6.05 7.28
N ASN A 76 -2.99 7.27 6.76
CA ASN A 76 -4.05 8.25 6.54
C ASN A 76 -4.98 7.87 5.40
N PHE A 77 -4.48 7.26 4.33
CA PHE A 77 -5.29 6.85 3.20
C PHE A 77 -6.36 5.81 3.58
N HIS A 78 -6.04 4.89 4.49
CA HIS A 78 -7.01 3.89 4.96
C HIS A 78 -8.14 4.52 5.79
N LEU A 79 -7.80 5.46 6.68
CA LEU A 79 -8.78 6.22 7.47
C LEU A 79 -9.63 7.13 6.59
N GLU A 80 -9.05 7.74 5.56
CA GLU A 80 -9.75 8.61 4.62
C GLU A 80 -10.72 7.80 3.74
N LYS A 81 -10.31 6.62 3.28
CA LYS A 81 -11.19 5.69 2.57
C LYS A 81 -12.40 5.29 3.43
N GLN A 82 -12.17 4.93 4.69
CA GLN A 82 -13.26 4.57 5.61
C GLN A 82 -14.22 5.74 5.89
N LYS A 83 -13.71 6.96 5.98
CA LYS A 83 -14.53 8.18 6.09
C LYS A 83 -15.35 8.44 4.83
N PHE A 84 -14.77 8.22 3.64
CA PHE A 84 -15.49 8.38 2.37
C PHE A 84 -16.69 7.42 2.29
N ASP A 85 -16.46 6.14 2.57
CA ASP A 85 -17.52 5.12 2.53
C ASP A 85 -18.64 5.43 3.54
N SER A 86 -18.28 5.88 4.75
CA SER A 86 -19.24 6.27 5.78
C SER A 86 -20.04 7.51 5.38
N ASN A 87 -19.38 8.51 4.78
CA ASN A 87 -20.04 9.74 4.36
C ASN A 87 -20.99 9.48 3.19
N PHE A 88 -20.60 8.62 2.25
CA PHE A 88 -21.44 8.18 1.14
C PHE A 88 -22.72 7.50 1.63
N GLN A 89 -22.63 6.59 2.60
CA GLN A 89 -23.81 5.95 3.19
C GLN A 89 -24.74 6.98 3.86
N LEU A 90 -24.16 7.95 4.57
CA LEU A 90 -24.93 8.98 5.26
C LEU A 90 -25.63 9.94 4.29
N GLU A 91 -24.98 10.30 3.18
CA GLU A 91 -25.58 11.07 2.10
C GLU A 91 -26.73 10.31 1.44
N ARG A 92 -26.56 9.01 1.20
CA ARG A 92 -27.62 8.16 0.68
C ARG A 92 -28.83 8.10 1.62
N GLN A 93 -28.61 7.90 2.92
CA GLN A 93 -29.70 7.92 3.92
C GLN A 93 -30.43 9.27 3.96
N LYS A 94 -29.70 10.39 3.87
CA LYS A 94 -30.32 11.72 3.79
C LYS A 94 -31.15 11.90 2.52
N PHE A 95 -30.67 11.38 1.40
CA PHE A 95 -31.39 11.41 0.14
C PHE A 95 -32.69 10.59 0.22
N GLU A 96 -32.62 9.37 0.75
CA GLU A 96 -33.79 8.51 0.98
C GLU A 96 -34.81 9.19 1.91
N PHE A 97 -34.35 9.78 3.02
CA PHE A 97 -35.22 10.53 3.93
C PHE A 97 -35.89 11.73 3.23
N SER A 98 -35.15 12.48 2.41
CA SER A 98 -35.69 13.60 1.65
C SER A 98 -36.77 13.18 0.66
N LEU A 99 -36.59 12.02 -0.01
CA LEU A 99 -37.59 11.47 -0.91
C LEU A 99 -38.86 11.04 -0.16
N ILE A 100 -38.70 10.36 0.98
CA ILE A 100 -39.83 9.97 1.83
C ILE A 100 -40.58 11.21 2.31
N GLN A 101 -39.87 12.26 2.75
CA GLN A 101 -40.49 13.51 3.18
C GLN A 101 -41.30 14.15 2.04
N LYS A 102 -40.74 14.23 0.83
CA LYS A 102 -41.45 14.75 -0.34
C LYS A 102 -42.69 13.95 -0.69
N ALA A 103 -42.62 12.62 -0.56
CA ALA A 103 -43.79 11.76 -0.78
C ALA A 103 -44.87 11.99 0.30
N LEU A 104 -44.48 12.27 1.54
CA LEU A 104 -45.39 12.57 2.66
C LEU A 104 -45.99 13.98 2.61
N GLU A 105 -45.34 14.93 1.93
CA GLU A 105 -45.87 16.30 1.72
C GLU A 105 -47.07 16.34 0.76
N ILE A 106 -47.34 15.24 0.04
CA ILE A 106 -48.49 15.11 -0.85
C ILE A 106 -49.78 15.02 -0.02
N LYS A 107 -50.71 15.95 -0.25
CA LYS A 107 -51.98 16.04 0.49
C LYS A 107 -52.90 14.81 0.30
N ASP A 108 -52.78 14.13 -0.84
CA ASP A 108 -53.52 12.90 -1.13
C ASP A 108 -52.73 11.66 -0.68
N ARG A 109 -53.28 10.96 0.32
CA ARG A 109 -52.67 9.75 0.91
C ARG A 109 -52.56 8.59 -0.09
N ASN A 110 -53.47 8.48 -1.04
CA ASN A 110 -53.45 7.38 -2.02
C ASN A 110 -52.33 7.59 -3.04
N GLU A 111 -52.08 8.83 -3.43
CA GLU A 111 -51.00 9.18 -4.35
C GLU A 111 -49.63 9.09 -3.67
N ALA A 112 -49.54 9.55 -2.41
CA ALA A 112 -48.36 9.35 -1.57
C ALA A 112 -47.98 7.86 -1.42
N ALA A 113 -48.98 7.00 -1.16
CA ALA A 113 -48.77 5.56 -1.03
C ALA A 113 -48.26 4.92 -2.34
N LYS A 114 -48.80 5.34 -3.50
CA LYS A 114 -48.31 4.86 -4.81
C LYS A 114 -46.87 5.28 -5.09
N GLN A 115 -46.50 6.51 -4.75
CA GLN A 115 -45.12 6.98 -4.91
C GLN A 115 -44.16 6.26 -3.98
N LEU A 116 -44.53 6.06 -2.71
CA LEU A 116 -43.73 5.26 -1.77
C LEU A 116 -43.57 3.82 -2.26
N LEU A 117 -44.65 3.20 -2.74
CA LEU A 117 -44.60 1.85 -3.31
C LEU A 117 -43.70 1.79 -4.54
N PHE A 118 -43.72 2.82 -5.40
CA PHE A 118 -42.81 2.95 -6.53
C PHE A 118 -41.34 3.09 -6.08
N LEU A 119 -41.06 3.89 -5.04
CA LEU A 119 -39.71 4.05 -4.49
C LEU A 119 -39.16 2.76 -3.88
N VAL A 120 -40.02 1.95 -3.26
CA VAL A 120 -39.68 0.61 -2.77
C VAL A 120 -39.45 -0.35 -3.94
N ASN A 121 -40.38 -0.41 -4.90
CA ASN A 121 -40.30 -1.32 -6.05
C ASN A 121 -39.14 -1.00 -7.00
N SER A 122 -38.73 0.26 -7.10
CA SER A 122 -37.57 0.68 -7.89
C SER A 122 -36.23 0.40 -7.19
N GLY A 123 -36.25 -0.12 -5.95
CA GLY A 123 -35.04 -0.42 -5.18
C GLY A 123 -34.31 0.82 -4.64
N ILE A 124 -34.95 1.99 -4.71
CA ILE A 124 -34.42 3.22 -4.13
C ILE A 124 -34.45 3.10 -2.60
N ILE A 125 -35.55 2.58 -2.04
CA ILE A 125 -35.64 2.19 -0.63
C ILE A 125 -35.31 0.70 -0.55
N GLN A 126 -34.09 0.39 -0.16
CA GLN A 126 -33.66 -1.00 0.01
C GLN A 126 -34.25 -1.55 1.30
N SER A 127 -35.23 -2.46 1.18
CA SER A 127 -35.61 -3.35 2.27
C SER A 127 -34.83 -4.65 2.10
N PHE A 128 -33.95 -4.93 3.05
CA PHE A 128 -33.24 -6.19 3.12
C PHE A 128 -33.99 -7.08 4.10
N VAL A 129 -34.50 -8.21 3.61
CA VAL A 129 -35.14 -9.20 4.47
C VAL A 129 -34.26 -10.42 4.46
N ILE A 130 -33.87 -10.88 5.65
CA ILE A 130 -33.08 -12.09 5.85
C ILE A 130 -33.89 -13.10 6.65
N THR A 131 -33.85 -14.37 6.24
CA THR A 131 -34.46 -15.47 6.98
C THR A 131 -33.36 -16.26 7.67
N ILE A 132 -33.38 -16.26 9.00
CA ILE A 132 -32.46 -17.00 9.85
C ILE A 132 -33.14 -18.33 10.22
N SER A 133 -32.56 -19.45 9.82
CA SER A 133 -33.07 -20.78 10.15
C SER A 133 -32.39 -21.39 11.37
N ASN A 134 -31.17 -20.95 11.66
CA ASN A 134 -30.33 -21.52 12.70
C ASN A 134 -30.51 -20.78 14.04
N SER A 135 -30.85 -21.52 15.10
CA SER A 135 -31.04 -20.97 16.45
C SER A 135 -29.74 -20.64 17.20
N LEU A 136 -28.58 -20.95 16.60
CA LEU A 136 -27.25 -20.67 17.16
C LEU A 136 -26.66 -19.36 16.66
N VAL A 137 -27.41 -18.59 15.88
CA VAL A 137 -26.94 -17.30 15.36
C VAL A 137 -26.84 -16.28 16.49
N SER A 138 -25.64 -15.75 16.66
CA SER A 138 -25.33 -14.75 17.67
C SER A 138 -25.36 -13.35 17.06
N LEU A 139 -26.11 -12.45 17.69
CA LEU A 139 -26.08 -11.02 17.41
C LEU A 139 -24.80 -10.43 18.00
N LYS A 140 -23.95 -9.84 17.17
CA LYS A 140 -22.67 -9.25 17.57
C LYS A 140 -22.76 -7.73 17.73
N SER A 141 -21.89 -7.13 18.55
CA SER A 141 -21.89 -5.67 18.73
C SER A 141 -21.27 -4.91 17.55
N GLN A 142 -20.37 -5.57 16.81
CA GLN A 142 -19.63 -5.03 15.66
C GLN A 142 -19.61 -6.07 14.53
N PRO A 143 -19.48 -5.64 13.26
CA PRO A 143 -19.41 -6.53 12.10
C PRO A 143 -18.01 -7.17 11.97
N GLU A 144 -17.57 -7.86 13.03
CA GLU A 144 -16.25 -8.49 13.11
C GLU A 144 -16.36 -9.88 13.78
N PRO A 145 -15.58 -10.89 13.33
CA PRO A 145 -15.70 -12.27 13.82
C PRO A 145 -15.57 -12.42 15.35
N PHE A 146 -14.69 -11.62 15.95
CA PHE A 146 -14.34 -11.69 17.37
C PHE A 146 -15.12 -10.69 18.23
N SER A 147 -16.14 -10.06 17.68
CA SER A 147 -16.99 -9.11 18.41
C SER A 147 -17.75 -9.81 19.56
N ARG A 148 -18.03 -9.02 20.60
CA ARG A 148 -18.83 -9.44 21.76
C ARG A 148 -20.23 -9.85 21.30
N GLU A 149 -20.65 -11.04 21.73
CA GLU A 149 -22.03 -11.51 21.57
C GLU A 149 -22.97 -10.73 22.49
N LEU A 150 -24.02 -10.16 21.91
CA LEU A 150 -25.06 -9.41 22.60
C LEU A 150 -26.21 -10.30 23.04
N VAL A 151 -26.70 -11.16 22.13
CA VAL A 151 -27.86 -12.04 22.32
C VAL A 151 -27.87 -13.11 21.22
N ARG A 152 -28.49 -14.26 21.49
CA ARG A 152 -28.77 -15.26 20.46
C ARG A 152 -30.11 -14.99 19.80
N VAL A 153 -30.12 -15.02 18.48
CA VAL A 153 -31.29 -14.72 17.66
C VAL A 153 -32.07 -16.01 17.45
N LYS A 154 -33.39 -15.96 17.59
CA LYS A 154 -34.25 -17.11 17.29
C LYS A 154 -34.39 -17.28 15.78
N PRO A 155 -34.70 -18.48 15.27
CA PRO A 155 -35.06 -18.64 13.87
C PRO A 155 -36.28 -17.77 13.53
N GLY A 156 -36.25 -17.11 12.37
CA GLY A 156 -37.30 -16.21 11.92
C GLY A 156 -36.85 -15.29 10.79
N THR A 157 -37.80 -14.47 10.33
CA THR A 157 -37.57 -13.48 9.28
C THR A 157 -37.32 -12.11 9.91
N TYR A 158 -36.24 -11.47 9.51
CA TYR A 158 -35.76 -10.21 10.07
C TYR A 158 -35.55 -9.17 8.99
N ASN A 159 -35.92 -7.93 9.30
CA ASN A 159 -35.57 -6.77 8.48
C ASN A 159 -34.14 -6.35 8.85
N SER A 160 -33.26 -6.32 7.85
CA SER A 160 -31.92 -5.79 7.98
C SER A 160 -31.92 -4.29 7.66
N VAL A 161 -31.35 -3.52 8.59
CA VAL A 161 -31.24 -2.06 8.51
C VAL A 161 -30.02 -1.65 7.69
N GLU A 162 -28.98 -2.48 7.70
CA GLU A 162 -27.66 -2.14 7.15
C GLU A 162 -26.94 -3.40 6.72
N HIS A 163 -26.18 -3.33 5.63
CA HIS A 163 -25.31 -4.42 5.17
C HIS A 163 -23.89 -3.89 4.97
N VAL A 164 -22.91 -4.58 5.54
CA VAL A 164 -21.49 -4.23 5.42
C VAL A 164 -20.75 -5.44 4.87
N ILE A 165 -20.04 -5.25 3.76
CA ILE A 165 -19.14 -6.26 3.21
C ILE A 165 -17.78 -6.08 3.88
N THR A 166 -17.28 -7.13 4.52
CA THR A 166 -15.95 -7.12 5.12
C THR A 166 -15.03 -8.01 4.30
N ASP A 167 -13.99 -7.43 3.71
CA ASP A 167 -12.93 -8.20 3.04
C ASP A 167 -12.04 -8.88 4.09
N PHE A 168 -12.44 -10.07 4.54
CA PHE A 168 -11.62 -10.91 5.42
C PHE A 168 -10.94 -12.01 4.61
N GLY A 169 -9.86 -11.63 3.91
CA GLY A 169 -9.07 -12.55 3.09
C GLY A 169 -9.62 -12.76 1.69
N SER A 170 -8.76 -13.22 0.78
CA SER A 170 -8.94 -13.19 -0.68
C SER A 170 -9.98 -14.18 -1.26
N LEU A 171 -10.82 -14.81 -0.43
CA LEU A 171 -11.59 -15.97 -0.88
C LEU A 171 -13.12 -15.87 -0.78
N ARG A 172 -13.72 -14.97 0.00
CA ARG A 172 -15.19 -14.75 0.00
C ARG A 172 -15.55 -13.33 0.42
N GLN A 173 -16.48 -12.71 -0.31
CA GLN A 173 -17.17 -11.49 0.11
C GLN A 173 -18.21 -11.87 1.18
N ASP A 174 -17.74 -12.19 2.37
CA ASP A 174 -18.64 -12.45 3.49
C ASP A 174 -19.11 -11.11 4.07
N GLY A 175 -20.41 -10.95 4.19
CA GLY A 175 -21.06 -9.72 4.64
C GLY A 175 -21.57 -9.83 6.08
N TRP A 176 -21.98 -8.70 6.64
CA TRP A 176 -22.67 -8.61 7.91
C TRP A 176 -23.98 -7.87 7.71
N PHE A 177 -25.06 -8.40 8.27
CA PHE A 177 -26.37 -7.77 8.27
C PHE A 177 -26.68 -7.23 9.66
N ARG A 178 -27.10 -5.97 9.73
CA ARG A 178 -27.52 -5.36 10.98
C ARG A 178 -29.01 -5.56 11.19
N ILE A 179 -29.37 -6.30 12.21
CA ILE A 179 -30.78 -6.57 12.56
C ILE A 179 -31.12 -6.06 13.96
N GLU A 180 -32.42 -5.98 14.23
CA GLU A 180 -32.96 -5.66 15.55
C GLU A 180 -33.71 -6.88 16.11
N PHE A 181 -33.33 -7.30 17.32
CA PHE A 181 -33.96 -8.41 18.04
C PHE A 181 -34.16 -8.03 19.50
N GLU A 182 -35.39 -8.13 20.00
CA GLU A 182 -35.75 -7.79 21.39
C GLU A 182 -35.29 -6.38 21.81
N GLY A 183 -35.39 -5.40 20.89
CA GLY A 183 -34.96 -4.01 21.11
C GLY A 183 -33.44 -3.79 21.09
N ARG A 184 -32.65 -4.82 20.75
CA ARG A 184 -31.20 -4.72 20.60
C ARG A 184 -30.84 -4.74 19.13
N LYS A 185 -30.00 -3.80 18.72
CA LYS A 185 -29.43 -3.75 17.36
C LYS A 185 -28.04 -4.36 17.37
N GLY A 186 -27.75 -5.21 16.39
CA GLY A 186 -26.41 -5.77 16.22
C GLY A 186 -26.26 -6.49 14.91
N TRP A 187 -25.13 -7.17 14.74
CA TRP A 187 -24.67 -7.71 13.47
C TRP A 187 -24.75 -9.23 13.45
N VAL A 188 -25.29 -9.77 12.36
CA VAL A 188 -25.32 -11.20 12.04
C VAL A 188 -24.43 -11.44 10.85
N PHE A 189 -23.60 -12.47 10.92
CA PHE A 189 -22.71 -12.84 9.85
C PHE A 189 -23.48 -13.51 8.71
N ASN A 190 -23.21 -13.09 7.48
CA ASN A 190 -23.75 -13.66 6.27
C ASN A 190 -22.94 -14.89 5.86
N ASP A 191 -23.11 -15.99 6.60
CA ASP A 191 -22.65 -17.29 6.16
C ASP A 191 -23.80 -18.14 5.63
N THR A 192 -23.43 -19.19 4.89
CA THR A 192 -24.36 -20.17 4.30
C THR A 192 -25.05 -21.04 5.35
N TRP A 193 -24.72 -20.89 6.64
CA TRP A 193 -25.26 -21.70 7.74
C TRP A 193 -26.24 -20.93 8.63
N SER A 194 -26.21 -19.60 8.57
CA SER A 194 -26.99 -18.69 9.40
C SER A 194 -28.19 -18.14 8.63
N ILE A 195 -28.04 -17.90 7.32
CA ILE A 195 -29.06 -17.28 6.46
C ILE A 195 -29.48 -18.27 5.38
N GLU A 196 -30.73 -18.71 5.43
CA GLU A 196 -31.30 -19.67 4.48
C GLU A 196 -31.81 -18.97 3.21
N GLU A 197 -32.45 -17.82 3.38
CA GLU A 197 -33.04 -17.05 2.29
C GLU A 197 -32.77 -15.56 2.45
N LYS A 198 -32.57 -14.89 1.32
CA LYS A 198 -32.41 -13.44 1.22
C LYS A 198 -33.44 -12.90 0.24
N SER A 199 -33.96 -11.70 0.49
CA SER A 199 -34.75 -11.00 -0.50
C SER A 199 -33.93 -10.76 -1.78
N SER A 200 -34.60 -10.71 -2.94
CA SER A 200 -33.97 -10.46 -4.25
C SER A 200 -33.24 -9.10 -4.36
N SER A 201 -33.47 -8.22 -3.38
CA SER A 201 -32.81 -6.92 -3.21
C SER A 201 -31.46 -7.00 -2.47
N CYS A 202 -31.13 -8.13 -1.83
CA CYS A 202 -29.86 -8.30 -1.13
C CYS A 202 -28.71 -8.54 -2.12
N PRO A 203 -27.54 -7.90 -1.91
CA PRO A 203 -26.32 -8.21 -2.66
C PRO A 203 -25.79 -9.62 -2.36
#